data_AF-A0A644XH22-F1
#
_entry.id   AF-A0A644XH22-F1
#
_cell.length_a   1.000
_cell.length_b   1.000
_cell.length_c   1.000
_cell.angle_alpha   90.00
_cell.angle_beta   90.00
_cell.angle_gamma   90.00
#
_symmetry.space_group_name_H-M   'P 1'
#
loop_
_entity.id
_entity.type
_entity.pdbx_description
1 polymer ?
#
loop_
_entity_poly.entity_id
_entity_poly.type
_entity_poly.pdbx_seq_one_letter_code
_entity_poly.pdbx_strand_id
1 'polypeptide(L)'
;MTTQKQLKEWVPEALSTFQSIMPPISTPYPEIQIASASTLSKVRATLVEKTGSPNVNMKTPYTSMMETLHGDGGTAILIYQKICPDTQGEFTHTLWHELGHFYAISTENESFFHLAGQELDEDRIRQTGYWVWNEFMAECIANYVSSKIYPVHAEDCKCQKHWRQPYLRLQSMIQTAYNMYPGSFSEYDLAIYYATLLTDPATVAFVDGAMKNELTVWDPNKWTYVLMEPESIEPTAISLLPAQYGDLLLDISDLLQDKVEEEAFWKINGEFLDRLGMMVTELNDMKAMARMRERLK
;
A
#
# COMPACT_ATOMS: atom_id res chain seq x y z
N MET A 1 6.86 3.67 -23.91
CA MET A 1 5.51 3.15 -23.64
C MET A 1 5.47 1.66 -23.91
N THR A 2 5.16 0.89 -22.87
CA THR A 2 5.13 -0.57 -22.91
C THR A 2 4.07 -1.12 -23.87
N THR A 3 4.48 -2.10 -24.67
CA THR A 3 3.63 -2.72 -25.70
C THR A 3 2.80 -3.87 -25.12
N GLN A 4 1.66 -4.18 -25.72
CA GLN A 4 0.87 -5.37 -25.33
C GLN A 4 1.66 -6.67 -25.45
N LYS A 5 2.64 -6.73 -26.36
CA LYS A 5 3.52 -7.89 -26.51
C LYS A 5 4.36 -8.08 -25.24
N GLN A 6 5.02 -7.02 -24.76
CA GLN A 6 5.80 -7.05 -23.52
C GLN A 6 4.90 -7.41 -22.32
N LEU A 7 3.72 -6.81 -22.20
CA LEU A 7 2.79 -7.13 -21.11
C LEU A 7 2.38 -8.61 -21.11
N LYS A 8 2.14 -9.20 -22.29
CA LYS A 8 1.82 -10.63 -22.42
C LYS A 8 2.98 -11.55 -22.06
N GLU A 9 4.22 -11.06 -22.11
CA GLU A 9 5.42 -11.79 -21.68
C GLU A 9 5.63 -11.63 -20.16
N TRP A 10 5.44 -10.42 -19.62
CA TRP A 10 5.66 -10.12 -18.20
C TRP A 10 4.60 -10.69 -17.27
N VAL A 11 3.33 -10.71 -17.67
CA VAL A 11 2.22 -11.19 -16.82
C VAL A 11 2.41 -12.65 -16.37
N PRO A 12 2.67 -13.63 -17.25
CA PRO A 12 2.86 -15.02 -16.83
C PRO A 12 4.07 -15.22 -15.91
N GLU A 13 5.17 -14.49 -16.16
CA GLU A 13 6.39 -14.55 -15.35
C GLU A 13 6.13 -14.01 -13.93
N ALA A 14 5.51 -12.83 -13.83
CA ALA A 14 5.15 -12.22 -12.57
C ALA A 14 4.17 -13.09 -11.76
N LEU A 15 3.15 -13.67 -12.42
CA LEU A 15 2.19 -14.57 -11.80
C LEU A 15 2.85 -15.86 -11.29
N SER A 16 3.69 -16.49 -12.10
CA SER A 16 4.43 -17.69 -11.70
C SER A 16 5.34 -17.40 -10.51
N THR A 17 5.97 -16.23 -10.49
CA THR A 17 6.84 -15.81 -9.38
C THR A 17 6.03 -15.65 -8.09
N PHE A 18 4.90 -14.95 -8.15
CA PHE A 18 3.99 -14.78 -7.02
C PHE A 18 3.52 -16.13 -6.47
N GLN A 19 3.08 -17.04 -7.34
CA GLN A 19 2.64 -18.39 -6.99
C GLN A 19 3.73 -19.27 -6.36
N SER A 20 4.99 -19.03 -6.72
CA SER A 20 6.13 -19.77 -6.15
C SER A 20 6.52 -19.31 -4.74
N ILE A 21 6.16 -18.07 -4.37
CA ILE A 21 6.53 -17.44 -3.10
C ILE A 21 5.37 -17.52 -2.10
N MET A 22 4.15 -17.21 -2.54
CA MET A 22 2.99 -17.20 -1.66
C MET A 22 2.50 -18.63 -1.40
N PRO A 23 2.06 -18.95 -0.17
CA PRO A 23 1.49 -20.26 0.11
C PRO A 23 0.31 -20.59 -0.82
N PRO A 24 0.13 -21.87 -1.21
CA PRO A 24 -0.94 -22.24 -2.12
C PRO A 24 -2.31 -22.03 -1.46
N ILE A 25 -3.27 -21.51 -2.23
CA ILE A 25 -4.67 -21.35 -1.85
C ILE A 25 -5.57 -22.19 -2.79
N SER A 26 -6.76 -22.55 -2.32
CA SER A 26 -7.72 -23.35 -3.11
C SER A 26 -8.42 -22.54 -4.20
N THR A 27 -8.47 -21.22 -4.04
CA THR A 27 -9.14 -20.32 -5.00
C THR A 27 -8.28 -20.18 -6.27
N PRO A 28 -8.83 -20.42 -7.47
CA PRO A 28 -8.11 -20.19 -8.71
C PRO A 28 -7.65 -18.74 -8.84
N TYR A 29 -6.42 -18.55 -9.33
CA TYR A 29 -5.89 -17.21 -9.58
C TYR A 29 -6.74 -16.44 -10.61
N PRO A 30 -6.85 -15.11 -10.46
CA PRO A 30 -7.75 -14.29 -11.25
C PRO A 30 -7.36 -14.29 -12.73
N GLU A 31 -8.34 -14.09 -13.59
CA GLU A 31 -8.02 -13.75 -14.98
C GLU A 31 -7.37 -12.36 -15.05
N ILE A 32 -6.37 -12.22 -15.92
CA ILE A 32 -5.66 -10.96 -16.12
C ILE A 32 -5.90 -10.49 -17.55
N GLN A 33 -6.56 -9.34 -17.71
CA GLN A 33 -6.93 -8.78 -19.01
C GLN A 33 -6.19 -7.48 -19.28
N ILE A 34 -5.63 -7.33 -20.49
CA ILE A 34 -4.93 -6.12 -20.92
C ILE A 34 -5.87 -5.31 -21.82
N ALA A 35 -6.12 -4.05 -21.46
CA ALA A 35 -6.91 -3.12 -22.25
C ALA A 35 -6.07 -1.96 -22.79
N SER A 36 -6.35 -1.60 -24.04
CA SER A 36 -5.89 -0.36 -24.67
C SER A 36 -6.82 0.81 -24.32
N ALA A 37 -6.41 2.04 -24.64
CA ALA A 37 -7.25 3.23 -24.50
C ALA A 37 -8.60 3.12 -25.23
N SER A 38 -8.65 2.42 -26.36
CA SER A 38 -9.88 2.23 -27.15
C SER A 38 -10.77 1.10 -26.64
N THR A 39 -10.26 0.20 -25.80
CA THR A 39 -10.98 -1.00 -25.33
C THR A 39 -11.29 -0.99 -23.83
N LEU A 40 -10.66 -0.10 -23.06
CA LEU A 40 -10.76 0.00 -21.60
C LEU A 40 -12.20 -0.07 -21.09
N SER A 41 -13.06 0.85 -21.53
CA SER A 41 -14.46 0.93 -21.06
C SER A 41 -15.23 -0.38 -21.30
N LYS A 42 -15.08 -0.98 -22.50
CA LYS A 42 -15.76 -2.23 -22.85
C LYS A 42 -15.25 -3.42 -22.06
N VAL A 43 -13.93 -3.57 -21.95
CA VAL A 43 -13.30 -4.67 -21.21
C VAL A 43 -13.66 -4.57 -19.73
N ARG A 44 -13.53 -3.38 -19.13
CA ARG A 44 -13.89 -3.17 -17.73
C ARG A 44 -15.36 -3.50 -17.45
N ALA A 45 -16.29 -3.00 -18.28
CA ALA A 45 -17.71 -3.30 -18.11
C ALA A 45 -17.99 -4.81 -18.14
N THR A 46 -17.34 -5.53 -19.06
CA THR A 46 -17.46 -7.00 -19.16
C THR A 46 -16.93 -7.69 -17.89
N LEU A 47 -15.81 -7.23 -17.34
CA LEU A 47 -15.23 -7.77 -16.12
C LEU A 47 -16.07 -7.47 -14.88
N VAL A 48 -16.59 -6.25 -14.75
CA VAL A 48 -17.51 -5.87 -13.67
C VAL A 48 -18.75 -6.75 -13.68
N GLU A 49 -19.38 -6.92 -14.84
CA GLU A 49 -20.55 -7.80 -15.00
C GLU A 49 -20.22 -9.25 -14.64
N LYS A 50 -19.09 -9.78 -15.15
CA LYS A 50 -18.67 -11.16 -14.91
C LYS A 50 -18.35 -11.44 -13.43
N THR A 51 -17.66 -10.52 -12.77
CA THR A 51 -17.24 -10.67 -11.37
C THR A 51 -18.35 -10.32 -10.40
N GLY A 52 -19.37 -9.57 -10.82
CA GLY A 52 -20.36 -9.00 -9.90
C GLY A 52 -19.76 -7.93 -8.99
N SER A 53 -18.71 -7.24 -9.43
CA SER A 53 -17.99 -6.29 -8.56
C SER A 53 -18.88 -5.09 -8.19
N PRO A 54 -18.87 -4.65 -6.91
CA PRO A 54 -19.60 -3.46 -6.47
C PRO A 54 -19.00 -2.16 -7.04
N ASN A 55 -17.77 -2.21 -7.55
CA ASN A 55 -17.06 -1.06 -8.14
C ASN A 55 -17.52 -0.79 -9.59
N VAL A 56 -18.81 -0.51 -9.76
CA VAL A 56 -19.42 -0.33 -11.09
C VAL A 56 -18.96 0.94 -11.80
N ASN A 57 -18.65 2.00 -11.06
CA ASN A 57 -18.33 3.32 -11.60
C ASN A 57 -16.84 3.46 -11.95
N MET A 58 -16.53 3.62 -13.24
CA MET A 58 -15.19 3.96 -13.69
C MET A 58 -14.92 5.46 -13.47
N LYS A 59 -13.91 5.80 -12.66
CA LYS A 59 -13.47 7.21 -12.49
C LYS A 59 -13.02 7.78 -13.84
N THR A 60 -13.38 9.04 -14.11
CA THR A 60 -12.97 9.78 -15.31
C THR A 60 -12.25 11.07 -14.91
N PRO A 61 -10.97 11.26 -15.30
CA PRO A 61 -10.13 10.34 -16.07
C PRO A 61 -9.79 9.07 -15.28
N TYR A 62 -9.56 7.96 -16.00
CA TYR A 62 -9.07 6.72 -15.41
C TYR A 62 -7.56 6.84 -15.17
N THR A 63 -7.14 6.69 -13.92
CA THR A 63 -5.77 6.98 -13.45
C THR A 63 -5.02 5.76 -12.92
N SER A 64 -5.69 4.63 -12.70
CA SER A 64 -5.07 3.44 -12.11
C SER A 64 -4.42 2.58 -13.19
N MET A 65 -3.15 2.20 -13.02
CA MET A 65 -2.49 1.32 -13.99
C MET A 65 -3.16 -0.05 -14.06
N MET A 66 -3.48 -0.61 -12.89
CA MET A 66 -4.19 -1.86 -12.75
C MET A 66 -5.38 -1.68 -11.82
N GLU A 67 -6.33 -2.61 -11.86
CA GLU A 67 -7.49 -2.62 -10.98
C GLU A 67 -7.91 -4.08 -10.74
N THR A 68 -7.98 -4.47 -9.46
CA THR A 68 -8.61 -5.71 -9.03
C THR A 68 -10.12 -5.52 -8.92
N LEU A 69 -10.88 -6.31 -9.70
CA LEU A 69 -12.33 -6.37 -9.68
C LEU A 69 -12.76 -7.67 -9.02
N HIS A 70 -13.34 -7.57 -7.84
CA HIS A 70 -13.80 -8.71 -7.04
C HIS A 70 -15.30 -8.61 -6.75
N GLY A 71 -15.98 -9.75 -6.77
CA GLY A 71 -17.37 -9.92 -6.32
C GLY A 71 -17.75 -11.42 -6.30
N ASP A 72 -19.04 -11.72 -6.14
CA ASP A 72 -19.54 -13.09 -6.03
C ASP A 72 -19.20 -13.99 -7.23
N GLY A 73 -18.98 -13.40 -8.41
CA GLY A 73 -18.59 -14.09 -9.63
C GLY A 73 -17.08 -14.43 -9.71
N GLY A 74 -16.30 -14.04 -8.71
CA GLY A 74 -14.86 -14.25 -8.63
C GLY A 74 -14.05 -12.96 -8.81
N THR A 75 -12.77 -13.12 -9.14
CA THR A 75 -11.82 -12.00 -9.25
C THR A 75 -11.24 -11.89 -10.65
N ALA A 76 -11.06 -10.67 -11.14
CA ALA A 76 -10.32 -10.35 -12.34
C ALA A 76 -9.38 -9.17 -12.09
N ILE A 77 -8.25 -9.13 -12.80
CA ILE A 77 -7.33 -7.98 -12.81
C ILE A 77 -7.35 -7.35 -14.19
N LEU A 78 -7.63 -6.05 -14.24
CA LEU A 78 -7.59 -5.24 -15.45
C LEU A 78 -6.28 -4.46 -15.51
N ILE A 79 -5.53 -4.59 -16.60
CA ILE A 79 -4.30 -3.82 -16.86
C ILE A 79 -4.59 -2.76 -17.93
N TYR A 80 -4.34 -1.50 -17.61
CA TYR A 80 -4.45 -0.39 -18.54
C TYR A 80 -3.12 -0.04 -19.19
N GLN A 81 -2.95 -0.48 -20.44
CA GLN A 81 -1.67 -0.36 -21.17
C GLN A 81 -1.14 1.08 -21.27
N LYS A 82 -2.03 2.09 -21.41
CA LYS A 82 -1.62 3.47 -21.73
C LYS A 82 -0.69 4.08 -20.69
N ILE A 83 -0.83 3.66 -19.44
CA ILE A 83 -0.11 4.23 -18.28
C ILE A 83 0.78 3.19 -17.59
N CYS A 84 1.02 2.05 -18.24
CA CYS A 84 2.01 1.09 -17.75
C CYS A 84 3.43 1.70 -17.79
N PRO A 85 4.27 1.43 -16.78
CA PRO A 85 5.64 1.90 -16.73
C PRO A 85 6.45 1.28 -17.86
N ASP A 86 7.56 1.92 -18.19
CA ASP A 86 8.49 1.44 -19.21
C ASP A 86 9.41 0.32 -18.67
N THR A 87 9.40 0.05 -17.36
CA THR A 87 10.24 -0.97 -16.72
C THR A 87 9.43 -2.20 -16.28
N GLN A 88 10.01 -3.39 -16.44
CA GLN A 88 9.39 -4.64 -15.98
C GLN A 88 9.27 -4.70 -14.46
N GLY A 89 10.24 -4.15 -13.72
CA GLY A 89 10.24 -4.17 -12.25
C GLY A 89 9.05 -3.44 -11.65
N GLU A 90 8.81 -2.19 -12.06
CA GLU A 90 7.67 -1.39 -11.59
C GLU A 90 6.33 -2.03 -11.99
N PHE A 91 6.24 -2.56 -13.21
CA PHE A 91 5.06 -3.29 -13.68
C PHE A 91 4.79 -4.52 -12.81
N THR A 92 5.82 -5.31 -12.55
CA THR A 92 5.73 -6.59 -11.83
C THR A 92 5.33 -6.36 -10.38
N HIS A 93 5.95 -5.38 -9.70
CA HIS A 93 5.58 -5.03 -8.33
C HIS A 93 4.12 -4.59 -8.24
N THR A 94 3.64 -3.77 -9.17
CA THR A 94 2.23 -3.37 -9.15
C THR A 94 1.29 -4.53 -9.46
N LEU A 95 1.68 -5.47 -10.33
CA LEU A 95 0.87 -6.68 -10.52
C LEU A 95 0.84 -7.55 -9.25
N TRP A 96 1.95 -7.62 -8.51
CA TRP A 96 1.98 -8.30 -7.22
C TRP A 96 1.11 -7.62 -6.16
N HIS A 97 0.99 -6.29 -6.19
CA HIS A 97 0.04 -5.55 -5.36
C HIS A 97 -1.40 -5.98 -5.66
N GLU A 98 -1.81 -5.99 -6.93
CA GLU A 98 -3.17 -6.44 -7.32
C GLU A 98 -3.42 -7.92 -6.98
N LEU A 99 -2.42 -8.78 -7.19
CA LEU A 99 -2.49 -10.17 -6.74
C LEU A 99 -2.54 -10.29 -5.22
N GLY A 100 -1.96 -9.33 -4.49
CA GLY A 100 -2.05 -9.19 -3.04
C GLY A 100 -3.49 -8.95 -2.57
N HIS A 101 -4.23 -8.07 -3.21
CA HIS A 101 -5.68 -7.91 -2.95
C HIS A 101 -6.42 -9.24 -3.14
N PHE A 102 -6.24 -9.88 -4.30
CA PHE A 102 -6.86 -11.18 -4.58
C PHE A 102 -6.53 -12.21 -3.50
N TYR A 103 -5.26 -12.30 -3.11
CA TYR A 103 -4.78 -13.29 -2.16
C TYR A 103 -5.36 -13.05 -0.76
N ALA A 104 -5.30 -11.80 -0.27
CA ALA A 104 -5.86 -11.42 1.01
C ALA A 104 -7.35 -11.79 1.08
N ILE A 105 -8.14 -11.30 0.11
CA ILE A 105 -9.59 -11.56 0.02
C ILE A 105 -9.88 -13.08 -0.04
N SER A 106 -9.10 -13.83 -0.82
CA SER A 106 -9.32 -15.28 -0.99
C SER A 106 -8.99 -16.11 0.24
N THR A 107 -8.38 -15.52 1.26
CA THR A 107 -7.98 -16.19 2.50
C THR A 107 -8.78 -15.75 3.73
N GLU A 108 -9.75 -14.86 3.54
CA GLU A 108 -10.63 -14.43 4.62
C GLU A 108 -11.52 -15.59 5.08
N ASN A 109 -11.66 -15.75 6.40
CA ASN A 109 -12.55 -16.77 6.97
C ASN A 109 -14.01 -16.34 6.94
N GLU A 110 -14.25 -15.03 6.91
CA GLU A 110 -15.55 -14.40 6.72
C GLU A 110 -15.39 -13.35 5.62
N SER A 111 -16.41 -13.16 4.78
CA SER A 111 -16.28 -12.27 3.62
C SER A 111 -16.38 -10.81 4.04
N PHE A 112 -15.31 -10.03 3.85
CA PHE A 112 -15.31 -8.58 4.11
C PHE A 112 -15.39 -7.75 2.84
N PHE A 113 -15.27 -8.34 1.65
CA PHE A 113 -15.21 -7.59 0.39
C PHE A 113 -16.43 -6.69 0.16
N HIS A 114 -17.59 -7.04 0.71
CA HIS A 114 -18.81 -6.22 0.62
C HIS A 114 -18.62 -4.83 1.25
N LEU A 115 -17.69 -4.68 2.21
CA LEU A 115 -17.29 -3.41 2.81
C LEU A 115 -16.50 -2.51 1.85
N ALA A 116 -15.96 -3.05 0.75
CA ALA A 116 -15.28 -2.25 -0.28
C ALA A 116 -16.25 -1.35 -1.07
N GLY A 117 -17.55 -1.60 -0.98
CA GLY A 117 -18.60 -0.83 -1.67
C GLY A 117 -18.79 0.60 -1.11
N GLN A 118 -19.57 1.41 -1.85
CA GLN A 118 -19.89 2.80 -1.48
C GLN A 118 -21.15 2.96 -0.62
N GLU A 119 -21.90 1.88 -0.38
CA GLU A 119 -23.13 1.94 0.40
C GLU A 119 -22.80 1.97 1.90
N LEU A 120 -23.35 2.99 2.56
CA LEU A 120 -23.11 3.37 3.94
C LEU A 120 -24.40 3.13 4.72
N ASP A 121 -24.36 2.23 5.70
CA ASP A 121 -24.90 2.45 7.05
C ASP A 121 -25.20 1.09 7.68
N GLU A 122 -24.23 0.60 8.46
CA GLU A 122 -24.40 -0.11 9.74
C GLU A 122 -22.99 -0.39 10.33
N ASP A 123 -22.00 -0.67 9.48
CA ASP A 123 -20.60 -1.03 9.86
C ASP A 123 -19.54 -0.01 9.39
N ARG A 124 -19.80 1.30 9.53
CA ARG A 124 -18.89 2.35 9.01
C ARG A 124 -17.45 2.25 9.55
N ILE A 125 -17.31 1.95 10.84
CA ILE A 125 -16.00 1.79 11.49
C ILE A 125 -15.23 0.65 10.84
N ARG A 126 -15.83 -0.53 10.76
CA ARG A 126 -15.21 -1.70 10.13
C ARG A 126 -14.86 -1.45 8.68
N GLN A 127 -15.73 -0.78 7.93
CA GLN A 127 -15.48 -0.39 6.55
C GLN A 127 -14.25 0.52 6.43
N THR A 128 -14.12 1.54 7.28
CA THR A 128 -12.93 2.40 7.31
C THR A 128 -11.66 1.59 7.60
N GLY A 129 -11.72 0.66 8.55
CA GLY A 129 -10.62 -0.26 8.83
C GLY A 129 -10.27 -1.12 7.62
N TYR A 130 -11.28 -1.65 6.93
CA TYR A 130 -11.10 -2.49 5.74
C TYR A 130 -10.51 -1.73 4.56
N TRP A 131 -10.87 -0.46 4.36
CA TRP A 131 -10.28 0.36 3.29
C TRP A 131 -8.77 0.57 3.47
N VAL A 132 -8.32 0.84 4.70
CA VAL A 132 -6.88 0.94 5.00
C VAL A 132 -6.22 -0.43 4.89
N TRP A 133 -6.82 -1.45 5.51
CA TRP A 133 -6.30 -2.82 5.53
C TRP A 133 -6.07 -3.38 4.13
N ASN A 134 -7.05 -3.25 3.24
CA ASN A 134 -7.01 -3.87 1.93
C ASN A 134 -5.83 -3.38 1.08
N GLU A 135 -5.58 -2.06 1.07
CA GLU A 135 -4.44 -1.44 0.38
C GLU A 135 -3.12 -1.73 1.09
N PHE A 136 -3.11 -1.67 2.43
CA PHE A 136 -1.93 -1.94 3.25
C PHE A 136 -1.44 -3.37 3.00
N MET A 137 -2.36 -4.33 3.03
CA MET A 137 -2.03 -5.74 2.91
C MET A 137 -1.58 -6.11 1.50
N ALA A 138 -2.21 -5.55 0.48
CA ALA A 138 -1.78 -5.72 -0.91
C ALA A 138 -0.33 -5.28 -1.12
N GLU A 139 0.03 -4.10 -0.60
CA GLU A 139 1.39 -3.57 -0.68
C GLU A 139 2.38 -4.37 0.17
N CYS A 140 2.00 -4.80 1.38
CA CYS A 140 2.82 -5.68 2.23
C CYS A 140 3.14 -7.01 1.52
N ILE A 141 2.16 -7.62 0.86
CA ILE A 141 2.37 -8.84 0.06
C ILE A 141 3.30 -8.55 -1.12
N ALA A 142 3.12 -7.43 -1.83
CA ALA A 142 3.99 -7.04 -2.93
C ALA A 142 5.45 -6.86 -2.47
N ASN A 143 5.66 -6.17 -1.35
CA ASN A 143 6.97 -6.01 -0.71
C ASN A 143 7.57 -7.34 -0.28
N TYR A 144 6.76 -8.23 0.31
CA TYR A 144 7.19 -9.58 0.68
C TYR A 144 7.68 -10.36 -0.53
N VAL A 145 6.90 -10.43 -1.61
CA VAL A 145 7.28 -11.12 -2.86
C VAL A 145 8.54 -10.48 -3.47
N SER A 146 8.59 -9.16 -3.57
CA SER A 146 9.76 -8.41 -4.05
C SER A 146 11.02 -8.75 -3.25
N SER A 147 10.93 -8.80 -1.91
CA SER A 147 12.08 -9.07 -1.03
C SER A 147 12.69 -10.46 -1.21
N LYS A 148 11.89 -11.45 -1.65
CA LYS A 148 12.37 -12.81 -1.92
C LYS A 148 13.13 -12.93 -3.24
N ILE A 149 12.81 -12.07 -4.21
CA ILE A 149 13.45 -12.06 -5.53
C ILE A 149 14.65 -11.11 -5.57
N TYR A 150 14.48 -9.94 -4.98
CA TYR A 150 15.48 -8.87 -4.93
C TYR A 150 15.82 -8.59 -3.46
N PRO A 151 16.57 -9.48 -2.79
CA PRO A 151 16.93 -9.27 -1.40
C PRO A 151 17.76 -8.00 -1.27
N VAL A 152 17.35 -7.14 -0.34
CA VAL A 152 18.07 -5.91 -0.01
C VAL A 152 19.04 -6.21 1.13
N HIS A 153 20.30 -5.82 0.97
CA HIS A 153 21.28 -5.91 2.05
C HIS A 153 21.10 -4.70 2.98
N ALA A 154 20.73 -4.96 4.23
CA ALA A 154 20.46 -3.90 5.20
C ALA A 154 21.61 -2.89 5.34
N GLU A 155 22.86 -3.35 5.21
CA GLU A 155 24.05 -2.50 5.30
C GLU A 155 24.13 -1.45 4.18
N ASP A 156 23.70 -1.81 2.96
CA ASP A 156 23.63 -0.87 1.84
C ASP A 156 22.60 0.23 2.11
N CYS A 157 21.53 -0.09 2.84
CA CYS A 157 20.49 0.85 3.24
C CYS A 157 20.88 1.69 4.47
N LYS A 158 21.86 1.26 5.26
CA LYS A 158 22.44 2.09 6.33
C LYS A 158 23.45 3.11 5.79
N CYS A 159 24.03 2.85 4.61
CA CYS A 159 25.02 3.70 3.95
C CYS A 159 24.37 4.68 2.95
N GLN A 160 24.11 5.92 3.36
CA GLN A 160 23.38 6.89 2.55
C GLN A 160 24.32 7.76 1.69
N LYS A 161 24.49 7.38 0.40
CA LYS A 161 25.31 8.15 -0.58
C LYS A 161 24.68 9.50 -0.96
N HIS A 162 23.38 9.48 -1.21
CA HIS A 162 22.56 10.66 -1.43
C HIS A 162 21.45 10.60 -0.40
N TRP A 163 21.51 11.52 0.54
CA TRP A 163 20.66 11.61 1.72
C TRP A 163 19.20 11.19 1.48
N ARG A 164 18.68 10.38 2.41
CA ARG A 164 17.26 10.25 2.76
C ARG A 164 16.31 9.73 1.68
N GLN A 165 16.71 8.93 0.68
CA GLN A 165 15.70 8.39 -0.27
C GLN A 165 14.53 7.66 0.44
N PRO A 166 14.77 6.75 1.41
CA PRO A 166 13.68 6.17 2.20
C PRO A 166 12.89 7.20 3.00
N TYR A 167 13.56 8.11 3.71
CA TYR A 167 12.90 9.16 4.48
C TYR A 167 12.10 10.15 3.63
N LEU A 168 12.60 10.56 2.47
CA LEU A 168 11.92 11.48 1.54
C LEU A 168 10.67 10.81 0.96
N ARG A 169 10.74 9.50 0.69
CA ARG A 169 9.58 8.69 0.30
C ARG A 169 8.54 8.69 1.42
N LEU A 170 8.93 8.35 2.65
CA LEU A 170 8.04 8.38 3.83
C LEU A 170 7.42 9.76 4.05
N GLN A 171 8.24 10.82 4.01
CA GLN A 171 7.79 12.20 4.10
C GLN A 171 6.73 12.52 3.04
N SER A 172 6.99 12.17 1.78
CA SER A 172 6.05 12.43 0.69
C SER A 172 4.73 11.71 0.89
N MET A 173 4.77 10.45 1.33
CA MET A 173 3.59 9.62 1.55
C MET A 173 2.74 10.14 2.71
N ILE A 174 3.33 10.37 3.89
CA ILE A 174 2.59 10.84 5.07
C ILE A 174 2.02 12.25 4.87
N GLN A 175 2.76 13.12 4.16
CA GLN A 175 2.26 14.44 3.79
C GLN A 175 1.14 14.37 2.75
N THR A 176 1.17 13.40 1.83
CA THR A 176 0.07 13.20 0.88
C THR A 176 -1.17 12.70 1.62
N ALA A 177 -1.02 11.68 2.48
CA ALA A 177 -2.10 11.19 3.34
C ALA A 177 -2.73 12.31 4.16
N TYR A 178 -1.92 13.21 4.73
CA TYR A 178 -2.38 14.35 5.49
C TYR A 178 -2.93 15.51 4.64
N ASN A 179 -2.50 15.75 3.41
CA ASN A 179 -2.92 16.96 2.68
C ASN A 179 -3.97 16.70 1.58
N MET A 180 -4.16 15.45 1.17
CA MET A 180 -5.07 15.08 0.07
C MET A 180 -6.50 15.57 0.30
N TYR A 181 -7.04 15.35 1.51
CA TYR A 181 -8.36 15.82 1.88
C TYR A 181 -8.27 16.78 3.06
N PRO A 182 -8.95 17.95 3.03
CA PRO A 182 -8.74 18.91 4.09
C PRO A 182 -9.38 18.51 5.44
N GLY A 183 -10.34 17.57 5.45
CA GLY A 183 -11.08 17.16 6.66
C GLY A 183 -10.78 15.75 7.15
N SER A 184 -10.02 14.95 6.40
CA SER A 184 -9.72 13.55 6.71
C SER A 184 -8.37 13.19 6.13
N PHE A 185 -7.72 12.16 6.66
CA PHE A 185 -6.59 11.53 5.98
C PHE A 185 -7.10 10.75 4.77
N SER A 186 -6.25 10.59 3.75
CA SER A 186 -6.51 9.66 2.66
C SER A 186 -6.19 8.25 3.14
N GLU A 187 -7.19 7.37 3.22
CA GLU A 187 -7.04 5.99 3.67
C GLU A 187 -6.05 5.21 2.79
N TYR A 188 -6.12 5.43 1.47
CA TYR A 188 -5.20 4.85 0.49
C TYR A 188 -3.75 5.26 0.75
N ASP A 189 -3.47 6.56 0.83
CA ASP A 189 -2.09 7.04 1.01
C ASP A 189 -1.54 6.67 2.39
N LEU A 190 -2.41 6.60 3.40
CA LEU A 190 -2.06 6.15 4.75
C LEU A 190 -1.67 4.67 4.75
N ALA A 191 -2.42 3.83 4.03
CA ALA A 191 -2.13 2.41 3.89
C ALA A 191 -0.77 2.16 3.20
N ILE A 192 -0.52 2.85 2.08
CA ILE A 192 0.76 2.75 1.35
C ILE A 192 1.93 3.27 2.19
N TYR A 193 1.72 4.34 2.96
CA TYR A 193 2.71 4.85 3.92
C TYR A 193 3.11 3.77 4.92
N TYR A 194 2.15 3.15 5.61
CA TYR A 194 2.45 2.12 6.62
C TYR A 194 3.05 0.86 5.99
N ALA A 195 2.55 0.42 4.85
CA ALA A 195 3.14 -0.74 4.17
C ALA A 195 4.61 -0.49 3.80
N THR A 196 4.92 0.72 3.31
CA THR A 196 6.31 1.14 3.05
C THR A 196 7.12 1.20 4.34
N LEU A 197 6.61 1.83 5.39
CA LEU A 197 7.31 1.96 6.67
C LEU A 197 7.70 0.61 7.28
N LEU A 198 6.78 -0.36 7.21
CA LEU A 198 6.87 -1.61 7.98
C LEU A 198 7.39 -2.80 7.16
N THR A 199 7.30 -2.76 5.82
CA THR A 199 7.62 -3.94 4.98
C THR A 199 8.51 -3.69 3.77
N ASP A 200 8.71 -2.43 3.34
CA ASP A 200 9.68 -2.14 2.27
C ASP A 200 11.10 -2.38 2.81
N PRO A 201 11.87 -3.34 2.28
CA PRO A 201 13.12 -3.78 2.92
C PRO A 201 14.16 -2.67 3.09
N ALA A 202 14.21 -1.72 2.15
CA ALA A 202 15.14 -0.60 2.22
C ALA A 202 14.73 0.40 3.30
N THR A 203 13.42 0.67 3.42
CA THR A 203 12.84 1.53 4.44
C THR A 203 13.00 0.93 5.83
N VAL A 204 12.66 -0.35 6.01
CA VAL A 204 12.83 -1.05 7.29
C VAL A 204 14.28 -1.03 7.75
N ALA A 205 15.24 -1.35 6.87
CA ALA A 205 16.66 -1.31 7.20
C ALA A 205 17.14 0.11 7.56
N PHE A 206 16.60 1.14 6.89
CA PHE A 206 16.87 2.53 7.19
C PHE A 206 16.33 2.95 8.57
N VAL A 207 15.07 2.62 8.87
CA VAL A 207 14.43 2.95 10.15
C VAL A 207 15.14 2.24 11.31
N ASP A 208 15.43 0.95 11.16
CA ASP A 208 16.18 0.17 12.15
C ASP A 208 17.57 0.77 12.41
N GLY A 209 18.29 1.11 11.33
CA GLY A 209 19.59 1.78 11.42
C GLY A 209 19.51 3.15 12.10
N ALA A 210 18.44 3.92 11.86
CA ALA A 210 18.23 5.22 12.51
C ALA A 210 18.00 5.06 14.01
N MET A 211 17.11 4.15 14.41
CA MET A 211 16.79 3.88 15.81
C MET A 211 17.99 3.37 16.61
N LYS A 212 18.91 2.64 15.96
CA LYS A 212 20.14 2.14 16.57
C LYS A 212 21.32 3.13 16.51
N ASN A 213 21.13 4.32 15.93
CA ASN A 213 22.20 5.28 15.65
C ASN A 213 23.35 4.67 14.83
N GLU A 214 23.01 3.86 13.83
CA GLU A 214 23.95 3.15 12.95
C GLU A 214 24.01 3.74 11.54
N LEU A 215 23.16 4.73 11.22
CA LEU A 215 23.16 5.35 9.90
C LEU A 215 24.46 6.09 9.63
N THR A 216 24.99 5.91 8.43
CA THR A 216 26.15 6.66 7.95
C THR A 216 25.79 7.47 6.70
N VAL A 217 26.45 8.62 6.55
CA VAL A 217 26.26 9.55 5.43
C VAL A 217 27.59 9.84 4.77
N TRP A 218 27.59 9.95 3.44
CA TRP A 218 28.77 10.39 2.70
C TRP A 218 29.11 11.84 3.04
N ASP A 219 30.30 12.07 3.63
CA ASP A 219 30.85 13.40 3.87
C ASP A 219 31.79 13.77 2.72
N PRO A 220 31.40 14.70 1.83
CA PRO A 220 32.24 15.11 0.70
C PRO A 220 33.49 15.89 1.12
N ASN A 221 33.53 16.46 2.33
CA ASN A 221 34.71 17.16 2.83
C ASN A 221 35.76 16.17 3.34
N LYS A 222 35.32 15.06 3.93
CA LYS A 222 36.20 14.00 4.44
C LYS A 222 36.43 12.86 3.46
N TRP A 223 35.70 12.82 2.34
CA TRP A 223 35.74 11.74 1.35
C TRP A 223 35.52 10.35 1.97
N THR A 224 34.64 10.26 2.96
CA THR A 224 34.31 9.02 3.67
C THR A 224 32.87 9.04 4.16
N TYR A 225 32.32 7.87 4.47
CA TYR A 225 31.11 7.77 5.27
C TYR A 225 31.41 8.12 6.72
N VAL A 226 30.56 8.93 7.33
CA VAL A 226 30.60 9.29 8.74
C VAL A 226 29.30 8.91 9.42
N LEU A 227 29.37 8.57 10.70
CA LEU A 227 28.18 8.30 11.50
C LEU A 227 27.31 9.56 11.56
N MET A 228 26.00 9.38 11.44
CA MET A 228 25.05 10.46 11.65
C MET A 228 24.97 10.85 13.13
N GLU A 229 24.74 12.13 13.38
CA GLU A 229 24.46 12.61 14.74
C GLU A 229 23.20 11.91 15.27
N PRO A 230 23.24 11.33 16.48
CA PRO A 230 22.06 10.75 17.11
C PRO A 230 20.89 11.74 17.13
N GLU A 231 19.67 11.23 16.95
CA GLU A 231 18.42 12.03 16.98
C GLU A 231 18.34 13.15 15.92
N SER A 232 19.28 13.23 14.98
CA SER A 232 19.24 14.21 13.88
C SER A 232 18.10 13.97 12.88
N ILE A 233 17.37 12.86 13.04
CA ILE A 233 16.23 12.48 12.23
C ILE A 233 15.25 11.64 13.05
N GLU A 234 13.97 11.91 12.89
CA GLU A 234 12.89 11.03 13.34
C GLU A 234 12.53 10.15 12.13
N PRO A 235 12.80 8.83 12.16
CA PRO A 235 12.88 8.02 10.94
C PRO A 235 11.54 7.68 10.29
N THR A 236 10.42 7.84 11.00
CA THR A 236 9.07 7.57 10.47
C THR A 236 8.49 8.75 9.69
N ALA A 237 9.04 9.96 9.89
CA ALA A 237 8.52 11.22 9.36
C ALA A 237 7.15 11.66 9.94
N ILE A 238 6.59 10.96 10.94
CA ILE A 238 5.35 11.33 11.63
C ILE A 238 5.48 12.71 12.30
N SER A 239 6.67 13.03 12.82
CA SER A 239 6.97 14.32 13.45
C SER A 239 6.81 15.53 12.52
N LEU A 240 6.67 15.32 11.21
CA LEU A 240 6.38 16.38 10.23
C LEU A 240 4.92 16.84 10.27
N LEU A 241 4.03 16.07 10.88
CA LEU A 241 2.63 16.45 11.07
C LEU A 241 2.44 17.22 12.40
N PRO A 242 1.33 17.96 12.56
CA PRO A 242 1.02 18.57 13.84
C PRO A 242 1.03 17.56 14.99
N ALA A 243 1.74 17.88 16.07
CA ALA A 243 2.03 16.96 17.18
C ALA A 243 0.80 16.26 17.77
N GLN A 244 -0.39 16.88 17.69
CA GLN A 244 -1.63 16.29 18.16
C GLN A 244 -1.97 14.94 17.50
N TYR A 245 -1.47 14.64 16.31
CA TYR A 245 -1.72 13.37 15.61
C TYR A 245 -0.67 12.30 15.89
N GLY A 246 0.46 12.66 16.51
CA GLY A 246 1.65 11.81 16.60
C GLY A 246 1.40 10.48 17.30
N ASP A 247 0.83 10.53 18.50
CA ASP A 247 0.61 9.33 19.33
C ASP A 247 -0.32 8.34 18.62
N LEU A 248 -1.45 8.80 18.08
CA LEU A 248 -2.40 7.93 17.38
C LEU A 248 -1.83 7.31 16.09
N LEU A 249 -0.99 8.06 15.36
CA LEU A 249 -0.29 7.52 14.19
C LEU A 249 0.74 6.45 14.56
N LEU A 250 1.39 6.59 15.71
CA LEU A 250 2.28 5.57 16.26
C LEU A 250 1.49 4.35 16.74
N ASP A 251 0.36 4.54 17.43
CA ASP A 251 -0.50 3.43 17.86
C ASP A 251 -1.02 2.62 16.66
N ILE A 252 -1.39 3.29 15.54
CA ILE A 252 -1.76 2.59 14.30
C ILE A 252 -0.56 1.83 13.74
N SER A 253 0.64 2.42 13.77
CA SER A 253 1.87 1.76 13.35
C SER A 253 2.11 0.49 14.14
N ASP A 254 1.98 0.54 15.47
CA ASP A 254 2.18 -0.60 16.35
C ASP A 254 1.15 -1.71 16.08
N LEU A 255 -0.13 -1.35 15.91
CA LEU A 255 -1.18 -2.31 15.55
C LEU A 255 -0.89 -3.03 14.23
N LEU A 256 -0.41 -2.30 13.22
CA LEU A 256 -0.06 -2.86 11.91
C LEU A 256 1.25 -3.64 11.97
N GLN A 257 2.21 -3.23 12.78
CA GLN A 257 3.49 -3.93 13.01
C GLN A 257 3.23 -5.31 13.62
N ASP A 258 2.45 -5.37 14.70
CA ASP A 258 2.04 -6.63 15.33
C ASP A 258 1.44 -7.59 14.29
N LYS A 259 0.68 -7.05 13.33
CA LYS A 259 0.03 -7.83 12.29
C LYS A 259 1.01 -8.39 11.26
N VAL A 260 1.98 -7.61 10.79
CA VAL A 260 2.97 -8.05 9.79
C VAL A 260 3.98 -9.05 10.34
N GLU A 261 4.13 -9.13 11.67
CA GLU A 261 4.99 -10.12 12.34
C GLU A 261 4.35 -11.52 12.44
N GLU A 262 3.05 -11.64 12.16
CA GLU A 262 2.38 -12.95 12.13
C GLU A 262 2.83 -13.81 10.94
N GLU A 263 2.92 -15.14 11.12
CA GLU A 263 3.28 -16.07 10.04
C GLU A 263 2.33 -15.98 8.83
N ALA A 264 1.04 -15.78 9.11
CA ALA A 264 0.00 -15.61 8.10
C ALA A 264 -0.57 -14.18 8.17
N PHE A 265 0.31 -13.18 8.14
CA PHE A 265 -0.03 -11.76 8.30
C PHE A 265 -1.15 -11.26 7.37
N TRP A 266 -1.37 -11.89 6.23
CA TRP A 266 -2.43 -11.57 5.28
C TRP A 266 -3.85 -11.96 5.72
N LYS A 267 -3.99 -12.82 6.75
CA LYS A 267 -5.30 -13.22 7.26
C LYS A 267 -5.88 -12.17 8.18
N ILE A 268 -7.17 -11.87 8.04
CA ILE A 268 -7.82 -10.82 8.83
C ILE A 268 -9.09 -11.33 9.53
N ASN A 269 -9.51 -10.63 10.58
CA ASN A 269 -10.76 -10.86 11.28
C ASN A 269 -11.48 -9.52 11.56
N GLY A 270 -12.77 -9.57 11.90
CA GLY A 270 -13.58 -8.38 12.11
C GLY A 270 -13.10 -7.51 13.28
N GLU A 271 -12.59 -8.12 14.36
CA GLU A 271 -12.11 -7.40 15.55
C GLU A 271 -10.92 -6.48 15.23
N PHE A 272 -9.97 -6.97 14.43
CA PHE A 272 -8.85 -6.15 13.96
C PHE A 272 -9.33 -4.99 13.09
N LEU A 273 -10.25 -5.25 12.16
CA LEU A 273 -10.81 -4.22 11.29
C LEU A 273 -11.56 -3.15 12.08
N ASP A 274 -12.30 -3.55 13.13
CA ASP A 274 -12.98 -2.62 14.02
C ASP A 274 -11.97 -1.73 14.75
N ARG A 275 -10.91 -2.32 15.32
CA ARG A 275 -9.87 -1.57 16.04
C ARG A 275 -9.15 -0.59 15.12
N LEU A 276 -8.69 -1.04 13.95
CA LEU A 276 -8.06 -0.17 12.95
C LEU A 276 -9.02 0.93 12.49
N GLY A 277 -10.27 0.58 12.23
CA GLY A 277 -11.32 1.50 11.82
C GLY A 277 -11.60 2.59 12.86
N MET A 278 -11.62 2.23 14.14
CA MET A 278 -11.80 3.19 15.24
C MET A 278 -10.67 4.22 15.26
N MET A 279 -9.42 3.76 15.19
CA MET A 279 -8.25 4.63 15.24
C MET A 279 -8.17 5.58 14.05
N VAL A 280 -8.47 5.09 12.83
CA VAL A 280 -8.51 5.93 11.63
C VAL A 280 -9.69 6.92 11.67
N THR A 281 -10.83 6.51 12.22
CA THR A 281 -11.98 7.41 12.41
C THR A 281 -11.64 8.52 13.40
N GLU A 282 -11.02 8.20 14.53
CA GLU A 282 -10.56 9.19 15.52
C GLU A 282 -9.56 10.18 14.89
N LEU A 283 -8.60 9.67 14.11
CA LEU A 283 -7.63 10.49 13.39
C LEU A 283 -8.32 11.49 12.44
N ASN A 284 -9.36 11.04 11.73
CA ASN A 284 -10.17 11.87 10.84
C ASN A 284 -10.98 12.92 11.61
N ASP A 285 -11.60 12.54 12.73
CA ASP A 285 -12.36 13.44 13.59
C ASP A 285 -11.47 14.55 14.17
N MET A 286 -10.28 14.21 14.64
CA MET A 286 -9.28 15.17 15.13
C MET A 286 -8.95 16.23 14.07
N LYS A 287 -8.78 15.80 12.81
CA LYS A 287 -8.44 16.70 11.70
C LYS A 287 -9.62 17.55 11.28
N ALA A 288 -10.82 16.98 11.19
CA ALA A 288 -12.04 17.72 10.92
C ALA A 288 -12.27 18.83 11.97
N MET A 289 -12.07 18.50 13.25
CA MET A 289 -12.21 19.44 14.36
C MET A 289 -11.14 20.55 14.34
N ALA A 290 -9.88 20.22 14.02
CA ALA A 290 -8.82 21.21 13.85
C ALA A 290 -9.18 22.23 12.76
N ARG A 291 -9.66 21.75 11.61
CA ARG A 291 -10.11 22.62 10.49
C ARG A 291 -11.30 23.50 10.88
N MET A 292 -12.27 22.96 11.62
CA MET A 292 -13.41 23.75 12.09
C MET A 292 -12.96 24.90 13.01
N ARG A 293 -12.00 24.64 13.91
CA ARG A 293 -11.44 25.68 14.79
C ARG A 293 -10.69 26.77 14.05
N GLU A 294 -9.99 26.44 12.97
CA GLU A 294 -9.31 27.44 12.11
C GLU A 294 -10.30 28.36 11.39
N ARG A 295 -11.47 27.85 10.99
CA ARG A 295 -12.52 28.65 10.33
C ARG A 295 -13.25 29.63 11.25
N LEU A 296 -13.16 29.42 12.56
CA LEU A 296 -13.80 30.25 13.58
C LEU A 296 -12.89 31.36 14.12
N LYS A 297 -11.61 31.38 13.69
CA LYS A 297 -10.63 32.43 14.01
C LYS A 297 -10.54 33.43 12.87
#